data_AF-A0A1R4EGV5-F1
#
_entry.id   AF-A0A1R4EGV5-F1
#
_cell.length_a   1.000
_cell.length_b   1.000
_cell.length_c   1.000
_cell.angle_alpha   90.00
_cell.angle_beta   90.00
_cell.angle_gamma   90.00
#
_symmetry.space_group_name_H-M   'P 1'
#
loop_
_entity.id
_entity.type
_entity.pdbx_description
1 polymer ?
#
loop_
_entity_poly.entity_id
_entity_poly.type
_entity_poly.pdbx_seq_one_letter_code
_entity_poly.pdbx_strand_id
1 'polypeptide(L)'
;MPGNKNTPDNWSNEAKLATIIEASGLSETELSEYCRSKGLYVEQIKAWRAGALSGFNQSQKQSLASRRQQQADRKKIKKLGGGSKSRLEKKQAEKLIK
;
A
#
# COMPACT_ATOMS: atom_id res chain seq x y z
N MET A 1 -27.10 -28.92 5.95
CA MET A 1 -26.90 -28.29 4.64
C MET A 1 -25.80 -27.24 4.76
N PRO A 2 -24.63 -27.37 4.11
CA PRO A 2 -23.58 -26.37 4.19
C PRO A 2 -23.95 -25.21 3.24
N GLY A 3 -24.54 -24.15 3.81
CA GLY A 3 -24.86 -22.94 3.08
C GLY A 3 -23.56 -22.27 2.62
N ASN A 4 -23.38 -22.16 1.31
CA ASN A 4 -22.33 -21.35 0.70
C ASN A 4 -22.67 -19.88 0.96
N LYS A 5 -22.24 -19.35 2.11
CA LYS A 5 -22.46 -17.97 2.50
C LYS A 5 -21.47 -17.15 1.69
N ASN A 6 -21.91 -16.50 0.62
CA ASN A 6 -21.17 -15.40 -0.01
C ASN A 6 -21.09 -14.26 1.01
N THR A 7 -20.17 -14.40 1.97
CA THR A 7 -19.93 -13.38 2.97
C THR A 7 -19.27 -12.18 2.28
N PRO A 8 -19.58 -10.95 2.70
CA PRO A 8 -18.95 -9.71 2.20
C PRO A 8 -17.42 -9.73 2.33
N ASP A 9 -16.88 -10.62 3.16
CA ASP A 9 -15.46 -10.87 3.35
C ASP A 9 -14.81 -11.45 2.08
N ASN A 10 -15.49 -12.37 1.39
CA ASN A 10 -15.03 -13.03 0.16
C ASN A 10 -15.15 -12.16 -1.10
N TRP A 11 -15.63 -10.92 -1.00
CA TRP A 11 -15.79 -10.04 -2.15
C TRP A 11 -14.43 -9.51 -2.62
N SER A 12 -14.25 -9.43 -3.94
CA SER A 12 -13.07 -8.82 -4.53
C SER A 12 -12.99 -7.33 -4.18
N ASN A 13 -11.78 -6.78 -4.24
CA ASN A 13 -11.57 -5.36 -3.93
C ASN A 13 -12.32 -4.46 -4.94
N GLU A 14 -12.42 -4.87 -6.21
CA GLU A 14 -13.21 -4.17 -7.22
C GLU A 14 -14.70 -4.17 -6.87
N ALA A 15 -15.25 -5.30 -6.42
CA ALA A 15 -16.65 -5.38 -6.01
C ALA A 15 -16.94 -4.49 -4.79
N LYS A 16 -16.04 -4.49 -3.79
CA LYS A 16 -16.14 -3.60 -2.63
C LYS A 16 -16.10 -2.12 -3.05
N LEU A 17 -15.21 -1.76 -3.98
CA LEU A 17 -15.11 -0.40 -4.51
C LEU A 17 -16.35 0.03 -5.30
N ALA A 18 -16.85 -0.82 -6.20
CA ALA A 18 -18.07 -0.56 -6.96
C ALA A 18 -19.26 -0.30 -6.03
N THR A 19 -19.40 -1.11 -4.98
CA THR A 19 -20.43 -0.95 -3.94
C THR A 19 -20.30 0.39 -3.22
N ILE A 20 -19.08 0.80 -2.87
CA ILE A 20 -18.83 2.12 -2.25
C ILE A 20 -19.28 3.26 -3.17
N ILE A 21 -18.97 3.16 -4.47
CA ILE A 21 -19.28 4.18 -5.47
C ILE A 21 -20.80 4.26 -5.69
N GLU A 22 -21.46 3.12 -5.90
CA GLU A 22 -22.91 3.03 -6.00
C GLU A 22 -23.57 3.66 -4.76
N ALA A 23 -23.08 3.29 -3.56
CA ALA A 23 -23.54 3.80 -2.27
C ALA A 23 -23.32 5.30 -2.04
N SER A 24 -22.56 6.01 -2.88
CA SER A 24 -22.10 7.39 -2.59
C SER A 24 -23.17 8.46 -2.78
N GLY A 25 -24.14 8.19 -3.65
CA GLY A 25 -25.26 9.10 -3.92
C GLY A 25 -26.55 8.77 -3.16
N LEU A 26 -26.61 7.65 -2.43
CA LEU A 26 -27.84 7.21 -1.75
C LEU A 26 -28.02 7.92 -0.41
N SER A 27 -29.26 8.27 -0.11
CA SER A 27 -29.69 8.70 1.23
C SER A 27 -29.63 7.53 2.23
N GLU A 28 -29.72 7.82 3.54
CA GLU A 28 -29.60 6.80 4.59
C GLU A 28 -30.68 5.70 4.48
N THR A 29 -31.89 6.07 4.05
CA THR A 29 -33.00 5.16 3.79
C THR A 29 -32.69 4.22 2.62
N GLU A 30 -32.28 4.78 1.49
CA GLU A 30 -31.97 4.00 0.29
C GLU A 30 -30.72 3.15 0.48
N LEU A 31 -29.73 3.62 1.25
CA LEU A 31 -28.56 2.85 1.63
C LEU A 31 -28.96 1.61 2.45
N SER A 32 -29.94 1.76 3.35
CA SER A 32 -30.47 0.67 4.16
C SER A 32 -31.17 -0.38 3.29
N GLU A 33 -31.95 0.04 2.30
CA GLU A 33 -32.61 -0.84 1.33
C GLU A 33 -31.60 -1.54 0.41
N TYR A 34 -30.64 -0.79 -0.12
CA TYR A 34 -29.54 -1.30 -0.93
C TYR A 34 -28.73 -2.37 -0.18
N CYS A 35 -28.41 -2.10 1.10
CA CYS A 35 -27.72 -3.05 1.97
C CYS A 35 -28.52 -4.35 2.15
N ARG A 36 -29.84 -4.25 2.40
CA ARG A 36 -30.71 -5.43 2.53
C ARG A 36 -30.77 -6.27 1.26
N SER A 37 -30.86 -5.64 0.08
CA SER A 37 -30.93 -6.39 -1.19
C SER A 37 -29.62 -7.11 -1.54
N LYS A 38 -28.48 -6.51 -1.15
CA LYS A 38 -27.14 -7.06 -1.39
C LYS A 38 -26.64 -8.00 -0.28
N GLY A 39 -27.40 -8.14 0.82
CA GLY A 39 -26.97 -8.91 1.99
C GLY A 39 -25.79 -8.27 2.74
N LEU A 40 -25.70 -6.95 2.71
CA LEU A 40 -24.64 -6.14 3.32
C LEU A 40 -25.17 -5.40 4.54
N TYR A 41 -24.25 -4.98 5.39
CA TYR A 41 -24.52 -4.03 6.46
C TYR A 41 -23.99 -2.64 6.09
N VAL A 42 -24.74 -1.61 6.47
CA VAL A 42 -24.33 -0.20 6.30
C VAL A 42 -22.94 0.05 6.89
N GLU A 43 -22.64 -0.55 8.04
CA GLU A 43 -21.33 -0.46 8.67
C GLU A 43 -20.19 -1.04 7.82
N GLN A 44 -20.44 -2.08 7.01
CA GLN A 44 -19.41 -2.65 6.14
C GLN A 44 -19.02 -1.67 5.03
N ILE A 45 -20.01 -1.00 4.42
CA ILE A 45 -19.75 0.04 3.40
C ILE A 45 -18.98 1.20 4.02
N LYS A 46 -19.36 1.63 5.24
CA LYS A 46 -18.65 2.68 5.99
C LYS A 46 -17.20 2.26 6.31
N ALA A 47 -16.99 1.02 6.76
CA ALA A 47 -15.66 0.47 7.05
C ALA A 47 -14.78 0.42 5.78
N TRP A 48 -15.33 -0.02 4.65
CA TRP A 48 -14.58 -0.06 3.39
C TRP A 48 -14.25 1.35 2.88
N ARG A 49 -15.14 2.33 3.05
CA ARG A 49 -14.83 3.75 2.75
C ARG A 49 -13.69 4.27 3.60
N ALA A 50 -13.75 4.05 4.91
CA ALA A 50 -12.71 4.47 5.84
C ALA A 50 -11.38 3.79 5.51
N GLY A 51 -11.40 2.48 5.21
CA GLY A 51 -10.24 1.71 4.79
C GLY A 51 -9.63 2.23 3.49
N ALA A 52 -10.45 2.54 2.48
CA ALA A 52 -9.99 3.12 1.22
C ALA A 52 -9.28 4.47 1.46
N LEU A 53 -9.93 5.39 2.18
CA LEU A 53 -9.37 6.71 2.53
C LEU A 53 -8.08 6.59 3.34
N SER A 54 -8.03 5.67 4.31
CA SER A 54 -6.83 5.39 5.09
C SER A 54 -5.69 4.86 4.23
N GLY A 55 -5.99 3.92 3.32
CA GLY A 55 -5.03 3.37 2.36
C GLY A 55 -4.42 4.44 1.45
N PHE A 56 -5.22 5.39 0.95
CA PHE A 56 -4.71 6.53 0.18
C PHE A 56 -3.74 7.40 1.00
N ASN A 57 -4.08 7.70 2.25
CA ASN A 57 -3.24 8.50 3.14
C ASN A 57 -1.95 7.75 3.55
N GLN A 58 -2.04 6.44 3.79
CA GLN A 58 -0.91 5.61 4.20
C GLN A 58 0.06 5.35 3.04
N SER A 59 -0.46 5.16 1.82
CA SER A 59 0.34 5.03 0.60
C SER A 59 1.19 6.28 0.35
N GLN A 60 0.63 7.48 0.56
CA GLN A 60 1.40 8.72 0.46
C GLN A 60 2.53 8.81 1.51
N LYS A 61 2.25 8.42 2.76
CA LYS A 61 3.26 8.43 3.83
C LYS A 61 4.35 7.36 3.58
N GLN A 62 3.98 6.18 3.11
CA GLN A 62 4.92 5.10 2.77
C GLN A 62 5.77 5.43 1.55
N SER A 63 5.25 6.16 0.55
CA SER A 63 6.06 6.57 -0.61
C SER A 63 7.17 7.53 -0.21
N LEU A 64 6.88 8.49 0.68
CA LEU A 64 7.87 9.45 1.18
C LEU A 64 8.94 8.78 2.07
N ALA A 65 8.51 7.89 2.97
CA ALA A 65 9.42 7.13 3.83
C ALA A 65 10.32 6.20 2.99
N SER A 66 9.74 5.46 2.04
CA SER A 66 10.49 4.57 1.14
C SER A 66 11.47 5.35 0.25
N ARG A 67 11.09 6.54 -0.24
CA ARG A 67 11.98 7.41 -1.02
C ARG A 67 13.15 7.92 -0.20
N ARG A 68 12.91 8.32 1.06
CA ARG A 68 13.97 8.73 2.01
C ARG A 68 14.90 7.57 2.32
N GLN A 69 14.36 6.37 2.52
CA GLN A 69 15.12 5.16 2.78
C GLN A 69 15.98 4.75 1.57
N GLN A 70 15.43 4.79 0.36
CA GLN A 70 16.17 4.55 -0.88
C GLN A 70 17.30 5.58 -1.08
N GLN A 71 17.07 6.85 -0.78
CA GLN A 71 18.14 7.86 -0.85
C GLN A 71 19.25 7.62 0.18
N ALA A 72 18.89 7.24 1.42
CA ALA A 72 19.86 6.93 2.46
C ALA A 72 20.68 5.68 2.09
N ASP A 73 20.03 4.65 1.57
CA ASP A 73 20.67 3.41 1.16
C ASP A 73 21.63 3.63 -0.03
N ARG A 74 21.18 4.38 -1.04
CA ARG A 74 22.01 4.75 -2.20
C ARG A 74 23.25 5.56 -1.81
N LYS A 75 23.14 6.44 -0.80
CA LYS A 75 24.29 7.16 -0.23
C LYS A 75 25.26 6.22 0.49
N LYS A 76 24.76 5.25 1.26
CA LYS A 76 25.58 4.23 1.93
C LYS A 76 26.32 3.35 0.92
N ILE A 77 25.62 2.86 -0.10
CA ILE A 77 26.22 2.06 -1.19
C ILE A 77 27.34 2.84 -1.88
N LYS A 78 27.10 4.12 -2.23
CA LYS A 78 28.14 4.96 -2.87
C LYS A 78 29.35 5.16 -1.96
N LYS A 79 29.16 5.36 -0.66
CA LYS A 79 30.25 5.57 0.31
C LYS A 79 31.08 4.30 0.52
N LEU A 80 30.44 3.15 0.63
CA LEU A 80 31.10 1.85 0.78
C LEU A 80 31.82 1.41 -0.51
N GLY A 81 31.18 1.62 -1.67
CA GLY A 81 31.78 1.30 -2.97
C GLY A 81 32.97 2.20 -3.31
N GLY A 82 32.89 3.50 -3.01
CA GLY A 82 33.99 4.44 -3.22
C GLY A 82 35.21 4.15 -2.34
N GLY A 83 35.00 3.89 -1.05
CA GLY A 83 36.08 3.60 -0.10
C GLY A 83 36.80 2.27 -0.35
N SER A 84 36.17 1.33 -1.06
CA SER A 84 36.80 0.06 -1.47
C SER A 84 37.67 0.25 -2.72
N LYS A 85 37.19 1.02 -3.70
CA LYS A 85 37.95 1.33 -4.93
C LYS A 85 39.24 2.11 -4.64
N SER A 86 39.17 3.18 -3.85
CA SER A 86 40.36 3.98 -3.51
C SER A 86 41.39 3.20 -2.69
N ARG A 87 40.98 2.18 -1.95
CA ARG A 87 41.89 1.29 -1.20
C ARG A 87 42.58 0.29 -2.11
N LEU A 88 41.88 -0.23 -3.12
CA LEU A 88 42.50 -1.05 -4.17
C LEU A 88 43.51 -0.23 -4.98
N GLU A 89 43.16 0.98 -5.40
CA GLU A 89 44.06 1.86 -6.18
C GLU A 89 45.34 2.21 -5.40
N LYS A 90 45.24 2.54 -4.10
CA LYS A 90 46.42 2.77 -3.26
C LYS A 90 47.33 1.55 -3.15
N LYS A 91 46.76 0.37 -2.89
CA LYS A 91 47.52 -0.89 -2.83
C LYS A 91 48.19 -1.21 -4.16
N GLN A 92 47.53 -0.88 -5.27
CA GLN A 92 48.05 -1.09 -6.61
C GLN A 92 49.20 -0.11 -6.92
N ALA A 93 49.10 1.15 -6.49
CA ALA A 93 50.16 2.16 -6.63
C ALA A 93 51.41 1.84 -5.79
N GLU A 94 51.24 1.43 -4.52
CA GLU A 94 52.39 1.03 -3.67
C GLU A 94 53.14 -0.18 -4.23
N LYS A 95 52.44 -1.13 -4.85
CA LYS A 95 53.04 -2.33 -5.45
C LYS A 95 53.86 -2.02 -6.72
N LEU A 96 53.64 -0.87 -7.36
CA LEU A 96 54.41 -0.42 -8.52
C LEU A 96 55.67 0.36 -8.14
N ILE A 97 55.78 0.80 -6.88
CA ILE A 97 56.90 1.60 -6.36
C ILE A 97 57.97 0.73 -5.68
N LYS A 98 57.68 -0.55 -5.42
CA LYS A 98 58.56 -1.51 -4.76
C LYS A 98 59.05 -2.58 -5.71
#